data_AF-A0A1C1A4W4-F1
#
_entry.id   AF-A0A1C1A4W4-F1
#
_cell.length_a   1.000
_cell.length_b   1.000
_cell.length_c   1.000
_cell.angle_alpha   90.00
_cell.angle_beta   90.00
_cell.angle_gamma   90.00
#
_symmetry.space_group_name_H-M   'P 1'
#
loop_
_entity.id
_entity.type
_entity.pdbx_description
1 polymer ?
#
loop_
_entity_poly.entity_id
_entity_poly.type
_entity_poly.pdbx_seq_one_letter_code
_entity_poly.pdbx_strand_id
1 'polypeptide(L)' 'MKIYVILSFDGETLENVYVGPDEEKALAFTPADFENCDALFVEIWEDGEKTDDFRLVEDEEDEAELDDLDDEEVGEEQH' A
#
# COMPACT_ATOMS: atom_id res chain seq x y z
N MET A 1 15.13 -0.20 12.88
CA MET A 1 14.02 -1.16 13.13
C MET A 1 12.76 -0.57 12.51
N LYS A 2 12.05 -1.32 11.68
CA LYS A 2 10.85 -0.85 10.96
C LYS A 2 9.58 -1.17 11.76
N ILE A 3 8.65 -0.22 11.82
CA ILE A 3 7.38 -0.30 12.55
C ILE A 3 6.27 0.18 11.61
N TYR A 4 5.18 -0.56 11.57
CA TYR A 4 3.96 -0.25 10.84
C TYR A 4 2.89 0.16 11.84
N VAL A 5 2.33 1.33 11.62
CA VAL A 5 1.24 1.88 12.41
C VAL A 5 0.00 1.92 11.53
N ILE A 6 -1.05 1.21 11.93
CA ILE A 6 -2.35 1.28 11.25
C ILE A 6 -3.24 2.27 11.99
N LEU A 7 -3.78 3.20 11.23
CA LEU A 7 -4.73 4.21 11.67
C LEU A 7 -6.10 3.92 11.04
N SER A 8 -7.13 3.76 11.87
CA SER A 8 -8.51 3.74 11.43
C SER A 8 -9.08 5.14 11.39
N PHE A 9 -9.70 5.49 10.27
CA PHE A 9 -10.46 6.71 10.10
C PHE A 9 -11.95 6.40 10.13
N ASP A 10 -12.69 7.00 11.04
CA ASP A 10 -14.15 6.83 11.15
C ASP A 10 -14.96 7.86 10.35
N GLY A 11 -14.30 8.87 9.79
CA GLY A 11 -14.95 10.04 9.19
C GLY A 11 -14.74 11.32 10.00
N GLU A 12 -14.54 11.20 11.32
CA GLU A 12 -14.29 12.33 12.21
C GLU A 12 -12.88 12.30 12.81
N THR A 13 -12.37 11.11 13.17
CA THR A 13 -11.10 10.96 13.87
C THR A 13 -10.21 9.86 13.29
N LEU A 14 -8.92 9.94 13.58
CA LEU A 14 -7.92 8.91 13.29
C LEU A 14 -7.50 8.24 14.60
N GLU A 15 -7.65 6.92 14.68
CA GLU A 15 -7.31 6.13 15.86
C GLU A 15 -6.25 5.08 15.52
N ASN A 16 -5.26 4.87 16.40
CA ASN A 16 -4.26 3.82 16.23
C ASN A 16 -4.86 2.45 16.58
N VAL A 17 -5.03 1.58 15.57
CA VAL A 17 -5.59 0.24 15.75
C VAL A 17 -4.53 -0.86 15.77
N TYR A 18 -3.35 -0.59 15.20
CA TYR A 18 -2.23 -1.52 15.24
C TYR A 18 -0.88 -0.78 15.25
N VAL A 19 0.07 -1.29 16.01
CA VAL A 19 1.47 -0.84 16.03
C VAL A 19 2.37 -2.06 16.17
N GLY A 20 3.20 -2.34 15.17
CA GLY A 20 4.11 -3.48 15.25
C GLY A 20 5.06 -3.60 14.07
N PRO A 21 6.06 -4.48 14.14
CA PRO A 21 7.04 -4.68 13.07
C PRO A 21 6.56 -5.66 11.98
N ASP A 22 5.34 -6.20 12.09
CA ASP A 22 4.83 -7.24 11.19
C ASP A 22 4.14 -6.61 9.97
N GLU A 23 4.86 -6.56 8.85
CA GLU A 23 4.39 -5.97 7.60
C GLU A 23 3.18 -6.73 7.05
N GLU A 24 3.27 -8.05 6.94
CA GLU A 24 2.21 -8.88 6.36
C GLU A 24 0.89 -8.70 7.10
N LYS A 25 0.93 -8.68 8.44
CA LYS A 25 -0.25 -8.41 9.24
C LYS A 25 -0.77 -6.99 9.09
N ALA A 26 0.13 -6.00 9.04
CA ALA A 26 -0.24 -4.59 8.89
C ALA A 26 -0.96 -4.33 7.56
N LEU A 27 -0.47 -4.93 6.47
CA LEU A 27 -1.04 -4.78 5.13
C LEU A 27 -2.28 -5.65 4.89
N ALA A 28 -2.50 -6.70 5.68
CA ALA A 28 -3.68 -7.56 5.57
C ALA A 28 -4.96 -6.96 6.20
N PHE A 29 -4.85 -5.84 6.92
CA PHE A 29 -6.01 -5.20 7.54
C PHE A 29 -6.90 -4.51 6.49
N THR A 30 -8.21 -4.72 6.61
CA THR A 30 -9.21 -4.04 5.80
C THR A 30 -10.10 -3.17 6.70
N PRO A 31 -10.74 -2.10 6.17
CA PRO A 31 -11.71 -1.32 6.96
C PRO A 31 -12.81 -2.20 7.56
N ALA A 32 -13.17 -3.31 6.91
CA ALA A 32 -14.15 -4.28 7.38
C ALA A 32 -13.72 -5.05 8.64
N ASP A 33 -12.43 -5.09 8.98
CA ASP A 33 -11.93 -5.69 10.23
C ASP A 33 -12.21 -4.82 11.47
N PHE A 34 -12.60 -3.55 11.28
CA PHE A 34 -12.80 -2.59 12.36
C PHE A 34 -14.23 -2.01 12.38
N GLU A 35 -14.79 -1.81 13.57
CA GLU A 35 -16.13 -1.21 13.71
C GLU A 35 -16.08 0.29 13.42
N ASN A 36 -17.01 0.80 12.60
CA ASN A 36 -17.09 2.21 12.19
C ASN A 36 -15.80 2.74 11.53
N CYS A 37 -15.15 1.92 10.69
CA CYS A 37 -13.98 2.36 9.92
C CYS A 37 -14.35 2.61 8.46
N ASP A 38 -14.14 3.84 8.00
CA ASP A 38 -14.36 4.27 6.61
C ASP A 38 -13.08 4.12 5.76
N ALA A 39 -11.92 4.31 6.38
CA ALA A 39 -10.62 4.15 5.72
C ALA A 39 -9.52 3.72 6.68
N LEU A 40 -8.52 3.03 6.15
CA LEU A 40 -7.30 2.70 6.88
C LEU A 40 -6.10 3.43 6.29
N PHE A 41 -5.18 3.84 7.14
CA PHE A 41 -3.90 4.42 6.75
C PHE A 41 -2.75 3.64 7.41
N VAL A 42 -1.68 3.42 6.66
CA VAL A 42 -0.41 2.89 7.12
C VAL A 42 0.55 4.05 7.31
N GLU A 43 1.26 4.08 8.44
CA GLU A 43 2.48 4.84 8.61
C GLU A 43 3.66 3.89 8.85
N ILE A 44 4.72 4.08 8.07
CA ILE A 44 5.96 3.33 8.20
C ILE A 44 6.98 4.20 8.93
N TRP A 45 7.51 3.65 10.01
CA TRP A 45 8.54 4.28 10.82
C TRP A 45 9.80 3.42 10.80
N GLU A 46 10.96 4.04 10.56
CA GLU A 46 12.26 3.38 10.62
C GLU A 46 13.20 4.18 11.52
N ASP A 47 13.79 3.49 12.51
CA ASP A 47 14.78 4.09 13.43
C ASP A 47 14.25 5.30 14.23
N GLY A 48 12.93 5.39 14.42
CA GLY A 48 12.27 6.47 15.14
C GLY A 48 11.91 7.68 14.29
N GLU A 49 12.15 7.64 12.98
CA GLU A 49 11.68 8.63 12.02
C GLU A 49 10.60 8.02 11.13
N LYS A 50 9.57 8.80 10.80
CA LYS A 50 8.54 8.39 9.85
C LYS A 50 9.14 8.45 8.44
N THR A 51 9.14 7.32 7.76
CA THR A 51 9.71 7.22 6.41
C THR A 51 8.64 7.29 5.33
N ASP A 52 7.45 6.76 5.59
CA ASP A 52 6.40 6.65 4.57
C ASP A 52 5.00 6.62 5.19
N ASP A 53 3.98 6.97 4.42
CA ASP A 53 2.57 6.75 4.74
C ASP A 53 1.68 6.69 3.51
N PHE A 54 0.69 5.80 3.55
CA PHE A 54 -0.28 5.63 2.48
C PHE A 54 -1.61 5.11 3.01
N ARG A 55 -2.66 5.27 2.20
CA ARG A 55 -3.98 4.71 2.50
C ARG A 55 -4.00 3.25 2.10
N LEU A 56 -4.45 2.37 3.00
CA LEU A 56 -4.81 1.00 2.65
C LEU A 56 -6.13 1.04 1.89
N VAL A 57 -6.03 0.81 0.58
CA VAL A 57 -7.16 0.58 -0.31
C VAL A 57 -7.29 -0.92 -0.50
N GLU A 58 -8.51 -1.44 -0.48
CA GLU A 58 -8.75 -2.81 -0.93
C GLU A 58 -8.40 -2.85 -2.42
N ASP A 59 -7.36 -3.60 -2.79
CA ASP A 59 -6.97 -3.85 -4.18
C ASP A 59 -8.13 -4.51 -4.94
N GLU A 60 -9.07 -3.72 -5.42
CA GLU A 60 -9.67 -3.98 -6.71
C GLU A 60 -8.67 -3.47 -7.75
N GLU A 61 -7.94 -4.41 -8.36
CA GLU A 61 -7.11 -4.22 -9.58
C GLU A 61 -5.63 -3.86 -9.36
N ASP A 62 -4.88 -4.88 -8.93
CA ASP A 62 -3.48 -5.15 -9.31
C ASP A 62 -3.38 -5.31 -10.85
N GLU A 63 -3.78 -4.30 -11.62
CA GLU A 63 -3.48 -4.18 -13.05
C GLU A 63 -2.26 -3.27 -13.20
N ALA A 64 -1.09 -3.84 -12.93
CA ALA A 64 0.15 -3.32 -13.48
C ALA A 64 0.00 -3.22 -15.01
N GLU A 65 -0.35 -2.04 -15.51
CA GLU A 65 -0.25 -1.68 -16.93
C GLU A 65 1.23 -1.77 -17.33
N LEU A 66 1.70 -2.98 -17.62
CA LEU A 66 2.87 -3.24 -18.44
C LEU A 66 2.49 -2.86 -19.88
N ASP A 67 2.44 -1.55 -20.15
CA ASP A 67 2.35 -1.02 -21.50
C ASP A 67 3.66 -1.38 -22.23
N ASP A 68 3.57 -2.45 -23.02
CA ASP A 68 4.36 -2.79 -24.20
C ASP A 68 5.70 -2.04 -24.37
N LEU A 69 6.79 -2.69 -23.96
CA LEU A 69 8.07 -2.49 -24.65
C LEU A 69 7.95 -3.14 -26.02
N ASP A 70 7.51 -2.37 -27.02
CA ASP A 70 7.59 -2.73 -28.43
C ASP A 70 9.08 -2.86 -28.83
N ASP A 71 9.58 -4.10 -28.68
CA ASP A 71 10.80 -4.61 -29.26
C ASP A 71 10.49 -5.05 -30.70
N GLU A 72 10.41 -4.10 -31.64
CA GLU A 72 10.61 -4.40 -33.06
C GLU A 72 11.97 -3.86 -33.52
N GLU A 73 13.03 -4.53 -33.07
CA GLU A 73 14.26 -4.62 -33.86
C GLU A 73 14.04 -5.67 -34.97
N VAL A 74 13.67 -5.22 -36.17
CA VAL A 74 13.85 -6.02 -37.39
C VAL A 74 14.71 -5.23 -38.37
N GLY A 75 16.02 -5.48 -38.28
CA GLY A 75 16.96 -5.15 -39.33
C GLY A 75 16.78 -6.03 -40.58
N GLU A 76 17.43 -5.58 -41.66
CA GLU A 76 17.90 -6.37 -42.82
C GLU A 76 16.80 -6.87 -43.79
N GLU A 77 16.88 -6.85 -45.13
CA GLU A 77 17.91 -6.59 -46.13
C GLU A 77 17.24 -6.60 -47.54
N GLN A 78 17.75 -5.77 -48.47
CA GLN A 78 17.92 -5.99 -49.92
C GLN A 78 16.78 -6.52 -50.83
N HIS A 79 16.33 -5.67 -51.78
CA HIS A 79 16.27 -6.01 -53.23
C HIS A 79 16.30 -4.74 -54.11
#